data_AF-A0AAN7B2C1-F1
#
_entry.id   AF-A0AAN7B2C1-F1
#
_cell.length_a   1.000
_cell.length_b   1.000
_cell.length_c   1.000
_cell.angle_alpha   90.00
_cell.angle_beta   90.00
_cell.angle_gamma   90.00
#
_symmetry.space_group_name_H-M   'P 1'
#
loop_
_entity.id
_entity.type
_entity.pdbx_description
1 polymer ?
#
loop_
_entity_poly.entity_id
_entity_poly.type
_entity_poly.pdbx_seq_one_letter_code
_entity_poly.pdbx_strand_id
1 'polypeptide(L)'
;NCPSPESNLGVFAAVNLAMLLLTPVLGRRTVVAKLSFGVLGKAHSQGWILMGPIMACMHTAANLINVALIRATPGYGSTSIAMLTMLWFTRPRLAWLVIALVVFQSDEAMYLSCAATTLAAEILLQLLTAYVMGSVANHARRQNFYSLSHGRDVLEAVPRGGATGRGDALAMYAGALLWLVVVVVMRYAPAECDPQHAIGMFACWVAQWLFWVGFVKLYTPDAYCPPKLIYLALTWIFMSVFGAPPGASY
;
A
#
# COMPACT_ATOMS: atom_id res chain seq x y z
N ASN A 1 -5.69 -3.27 -24.89
CA ASN A 1 -6.13 -1.96 -24.36
C ASN A 1 -5.64 -1.79 -22.94
N CYS A 2 -4.77 -0.80 -22.73
CA CYS A 2 -4.27 -0.47 -21.39
C CYS A 2 -5.30 0.37 -20.62
N PRO A 3 -5.49 0.12 -19.32
CA PRO A 3 -6.37 0.94 -18.51
C PRO A 3 -5.83 2.36 -18.39
N SER A 4 -6.73 3.33 -18.26
CA SER A 4 -6.34 4.72 -18.01
C SER A 4 -5.70 4.89 -16.62
N PRO A 5 -4.87 5.92 -16.39
CA PRO A 5 -4.33 6.22 -15.06
C PRO A 5 -5.43 6.35 -13.99
N GLU A 6 -6.55 6.98 -14.34
CA GLU A 6 -7.71 7.16 -13.47
C GLU A 6 -8.34 5.82 -13.11
N SER A 7 -8.40 4.88 -14.05
CA SER A 7 -8.89 3.52 -13.80
C SER A 7 -7.98 2.75 -12.83
N ASN A 8 -6.66 2.89 -12.97
CA ASN A 8 -5.69 2.29 -12.04
C ASN A 8 -5.84 2.84 -10.62
N LEU A 9 -5.91 4.16 -10.48
CA LEU A 9 -6.10 4.83 -9.19
C LEU A 9 -7.48 4.53 -8.60
N GLY A 10 -8.51 4.46 -9.45
CA GLY A 10 -9.87 4.10 -9.08
C GLY A 10 -9.95 2.72 -8.45
N VAL A 11 -9.18 1.74 -8.96
CA VAL A 11 -9.08 0.42 -8.32
C VAL A 11 -8.47 0.50 -6.93
N PHE A 12 -7.41 1.29 -6.73
CA PHE A 12 -6.85 1.45 -5.39
C PHE A 12 -7.83 2.11 -4.43
N ALA A 13 -8.58 3.11 -4.90
CA ALA A 13 -9.61 3.76 -4.11
C ALA A 13 -10.73 2.79 -3.75
N ALA A 14 -11.20 2.00 -4.72
CA ALA A 14 -12.24 0.98 -4.53
C ALA A 14 -11.81 -0.11 -3.55
N VAL A 15 -10.57 -0.59 -3.63
CA VAL A 15 -10.02 -1.57 -2.67
C VAL A 15 -9.97 -0.97 -1.27
N ASN A 16 -9.45 0.25 -1.11
CA ASN A 16 -9.41 0.90 0.20
C ASN A 16 -10.82 1.15 0.76
N LEU A 17 -11.78 1.57 -0.07
CA LEU A 17 -13.17 1.74 0.34
C LEU A 17 -13.82 0.40 0.75
N ALA A 18 -13.59 -0.66 -0.01
CA ALA A 18 -14.06 -2.00 0.35
C ALA A 18 -13.46 -2.44 1.70
N MET A 19 -12.17 -2.23 1.92
CA MET A 19 -11.53 -2.53 3.20
C MET A 19 -12.09 -1.68 4.34
N LEU A 20 -12.37 -0.40 4.12
CA LEU A 20 -13.00 0.47 5.10
C LEU A 20 -14.38 -0.05 5.55
N LEU A 21 -15.17 -0.60 4.63
CA LEU A 21 -16.51 -1.11 4.92
C LEU A 21 -16.49 -2.53 5.49
N LEU A 22 -15.62 -3.40 4.98
CA LEU A 22 -15.58 -4.82 5.36
C LEU A 22 -14.84 -5.05 6.68
N THR A 23 -13.75 -4.31 6.96
CA THR A 23 -12.91 -4.54 8.14
C THR A 23 -13.68 -4.37 9.46
N PRO A 24 -14.52 -3.34 9.66
CA PRO A 24 -15.29 -3.19 10.90
C PRO A 24 -16.32 -4.32 11.12
N VAL A 25 -16.81 -4.95 10.05
CA VAL A 25 -17.77 -6.05 10.13
C VAL A 25 -17.05 -7.37 10.37
N LEU A 26 -16.02 -7.66 9.58
CA LEU A 26 -15.29 -8.93 9.59
C LEU A 26 -14.25 -9.01 10.71
N GLY A 27 -13.80 -7.87 11.23
CA GLY A 27 -12.94 -7.78 12.40
C GLY A 27 -13.67 -8.02 13.72
N ARG A 28 -15.01 -8.14 13.73
CA ARG A 28 -15.76 -8.45 14.96
C ARG A 28 -15.43 -9.85 15.44
N ARG A 29 -15.06 -9.97 16.71
CA ARG A 29 -14.74 -11.24 17.38
C ARG A 29 -15.78 -12.34 17.17
N THR A 30 -17.08 -12.02 17.23
CA THR A 30 -18.16 -12.99 17.02
C THR A 30 -18.18 -13.56 15.60
N VAL A 31 -17.88 -12.72 14.62
CA VAL A 31 -17.78 -13.11 13.20
C VAL A 31 -16.54 -13.96 13.00
N VAL A 32 -15.39 -13.57 13.55
CA VAL A 32 -14.15 -14.35 13.39
C VAL A 32 -14.22 -15.71 14.10
N ALA A 33 -14.78 -15.76 15.31
CA ALA A 33 -15.00 -17.02 16.02
C ALA A 33 -15.90 -17.97 15.21
N LYS A 34 -16.95 -17.44 14.56
CA LYS A 34 -17.83 -18.22 13.70
C LYS A 34 -17.13 -18.72 12.43
N LEU A 35 -16.35 -17.85 11.77
CA LEU A 35 -15.63 -18.19 10.53
C LEU A 35 -14.46 -19.16 10.76
N SER A 36 -13.82 -19.08 11.93
CA SER A 36 -12.69 -19.93 12.32
C SER A 36 -13.11 -21.18 13.09
N PHE A 37 -14.41 -21.49 13.16
CA PHE A 37 -14.94 -22.63 13.95
C PHE A 37 -14.45 -22.65 15.40
N GLY A 38 -14.27 -21.47 16.02
CA GLY A 38 -13.81 -21.31 17.40
C GLY A 38 -12.31 -21.51 17.62
N VAL A 39 -11.52 -21.67 16.55
CA VAL A 39 -10.05 -21.81 16.64
C VAL A 39 -9.39 -20.46 16.93
N LEU A 40 -9.84 -19.37 16.28
CA LEU A 40 -9.39 -18.00 16.50
C LEU A 40 -10.45 -17.20 17.29
N GLY A 41 -10.09 -16.06 17.89
CA GLY A 41 -11.08 -15.23 18.61
C GLY A 41 -11.32 -15.57 20.08
N LYS A 42 -10.41 -16.34 20.71
CA LYS A 42 -10.50 -16.68 22.15
C LYS A 42 -9.94 -15.53 22.99
N ALA A 43 -10.71 -15.03 23.97
CA ALA A 43 -10.22 -14.00 24.90
C ALA A 43 -8.87 -14.40 25.53
N HIS A 44 -7.95 -13.44 25.66
CA HIS A 44 -6.62 -13.58 26.29
C HIS A 44 -5.64 -14.55 25.62
N SER A 45 -5.88 -15.03 24.40
CA SER A 45 -4.89 -15.83 23.68
C SER A 45 -3.76 -14.94 23.11
N GLN A 46 -2.52 -15.41 23.25
CA GLN A 46 -1.31 -14.76 22.71
C GLN A 46 -1.18 -14.89 21.17
N GLY A 47 -2.19 -15.46 20.50
CA GLY A 47 -2.19 -15.71 19.05
C GLY A 47 -1.94 -14.46 18.21
N TRP A 48 -2.25 -13.27 18.74
CA TRP A 48 -2.00 -11.98 18.10
C TRP A 48 -0.55 -11.82 17.59
N ILE A 49 0.46 -12.33 18.32
CA ILE A 49 1.89 -12.19 17.92
C ILE A 49 2.14 -12.74 16.50
N LEU A 50 1.48 -13.83 16.12
CA LEU A 50 1.64 -14.46 14.81
C LEU A 50 0.86 -13.73 13.70
N MET A 51 -0.08 -12.86 14.05
CA MET A 51 -1.04 -12.29 13.10
C MET A 51 -0.45 -11.15 12.28
N GLY A 52 0.47 -10.38 12.83
CA GLY A 52 1.25 -9.39 12.05
C GLY A 52 2.02 -10.05 10.90
N PRO A 53 2.86 -11.07 11.18
CA PRO A 53 3.52 -11.86 10.13
C PRO A 53 2.56 -12.51 9.14
N ILE A 54 1.46 -13.13 9.59
CA ILE A 54 0.46 -13.71 8.69
C ILE A 54 -0.14 -12.65 7.77
N MET A 55 -0.48 -11.47 8.30
CA MET A 55 -1.01 -10.36 7.50
C MET A 55 0.00 -9.90 6.44
N ALA A 56 1.27 -9.73 6.81
CA ALA A 56 2.33 -9.40 5.86
C ALA A 56 2.51 -10.48 4.78
N CYS A 57 2.43 -11.76 5.16
CA CYS A 57 2.46 -12.90 4.23
C CYS A 57 1.26 -12.89 3.28
N MET A 58 0.05 -12.62 3.76
CA MET A 58 -1.16 -12.54 2.93
C MET A 58 -1.09 -11.36 1.94
N HIS A 59 -0.58 -10.20 2.36
CA HIS A 59 -0.33 -9.08 1.45
C HIS A 59 0.69 -9.42 0.38
N THR A 60 1.76 -10.12 0.75
CA THR A 60 2.79 -10.59 -0.19
C THR A 60 2.21 -11.61 -1.17
N ALA A 61 1.44 -12.57 -0.69
CA ALA A 61 0.75 -13.56 -1.51
C ALA A 61 -0.22 -12.90 -2.50
N ALA A 62 -0.98 -11.89 -2.06
CA ALA A 62 -1.89 -11.14 -2.93
C ALA A 62 -1.14 -10.50 -4.10
N ASN A 63 0.01 -9.87 -3.83
CA ASN A 63 0.83 -9.28 -4.87
C ASN A 63 1.41 -10.34 -5.81
N LEU A 64 1.89 -11.47 -5.29
CA LEU A 64 2.41 -12.58 -6.12
C LEU A 64 1.34 -13.19 -7.02
N ILE A 65 0.14 -13.45 -6.50
CA ILE A 65 -0.99 -13.97 -7.28
C ILE A 65 -1.36 -12.99 -8.39
N ASN A 66 -1.43 -11.70 -8.07
CA ASN A 66 -1.72 -10.68 -9.06
C ASN A 66 -0.65 -10.60 -10.16
N VAL A 67 0.63 -10.76 -9.81
CA VAL A 67 1.69 -10.81 -10.81
C VAL A 67 1.59 -12.08 -11.67
N ALA A 68 1.25 -13.22 -11.08
CA ALA A 68 1.02 -14.46 -11.83
C ALA A 68 -0.16 -14.31 -12.82
N LEU A 69 -1.25 -13.66 -12.40
CA LEU A 69 -2.39 -13.33 -13.28
C LEU A 69 -1.97 -12.43 -14.45
N ILE A 70 -1.07 -11.48 -14.21
CA ILE A 70 -0.52 -10.62 -15.26
C ILE A 70 0.32 -11.45 -16.24
N ARG A 71 1.29 -12.24 -15.78
CA ARG A 71 2.12 -13.09 -16.68
C ARG A 71 1.30 -14.08 -17.50
N ALA A 72 0.18 -14.56 -16.96
CA ALA A 72 -0.73 -15.45 -17.68
C ALA A 72 -1.52 -14.74 -18.81
N THR A 73 -1.46 -13.41 -18.90
CA THR A 73 -2.10 -12.65 -19.97
C THR A 73 -1.18 -12.60 -21.20
N PRO A 74 -1.68 -12.90 -22.42
CA PRO A 74 -0.88 -12.81 -23.64
C PRO A 74 -0.21 -11.44 -23.78
N GLY A 75 1.10 -11.43 -24.06
CA GLY A 75 1.91 -10.20 -24.16
C GLY A 75 2.69 -9.82 -22.89
N TYR A 76 2.46 -10.47 -21.74
CA TYR A 76 3.11 -10.15 -20.46
C TYR A 76 4.10 -11.22 -19.96
N GLY A 77 4.47 -12.17 -20.81
CA GLY A 77 5.33 -13.30 -20.42
C GLY A 77 6.72 -12.90 -19.90
N SER A 78 7.24 -11.76 -20.36
CA SER A 78 8.57 -11.21 -20.01
C SER A 78 8.57 -10.28 -18.79
N THR A 79 7.40 -9.99 -18.19
CA THR A 79 7.30 -9.08 -17.05
C THR A 79 8.04 -9.64 -15.82
N SER A 80 8.91 -8.82 -15.23
CA SER A 80 9.66 -9.20 -14.02
C SER A 80 8.72 -9.36 -12.82
N ILE A 81 8.69 -10.58 -12.27
CA ILE A 81 7.82 -10.90 -11.13
C ILE A 81 8.23 -10.10 -9.91
N ALA A 82 9.53 -10.09 -9.61
CA ALA A 82 10.07 -9.45 -8.42
C ALA A 82 9.80 -7.95 -8.44
N MET A 83 10.08 -7.26 -9.55
CA MET A 83 9.91 -5.81 -9.65
C MET A 83 8.45 -5.39 -9.52
N LEU A 84 7.52 -6.09 -10.18
CA LEU A 84 6.10 -5.74 -10.13
C LEU A 84 5.49 -6.07 -8.76
N THR A 85 5.89 -7.19 -8.16
CA THR A 85 5.49 -7.55 -6.78
C THR A 85 5.96 -6.48 -5.79
N MET A 86 7.23 -6.09 -5.92
CA MET A 86 7.85 -5.07 -5.08
C MET A 86 7.17 -3.70 -5.24
N LEU A 87 6.88 -3.31 -6.49
CA LEU A 87 6.13 -2.09 -6.79
C LEU A 87 4.83 -2.00 -6.01
N TRP A 88 4.06 -3.09 -5.95
CA TRP A 88 2.75 -3.08 -5.29
C TRP A 88 2.78 -3.09 -3.76
N PHE A 89 3.95 -3.22 -3.12
CA PHE A 89 4.08 -2.93 -1.70
C PHE A 89 3.94 -1.44 -1.38
N THR A 90 4.29 -0.57 -2.33
CA THR A 90 4.19 0.89 -2.18
C THR A 90 2.75 1.43 -2.24
N ARG A 91 1.76 0.56 -2.50
CA ARG A 91 0.35 0.99 -2.64
C ARG A 91 -0.21 1.50 -1.31
N PRO A 92 -1.06 2.54 -1.35
CA PRO A 92 -1.68 3.11 -0.16
C PRO A 92 -2.62 2.11 0.50
N ARG A 93 -2.43 1.92 1.81
CA ARG A 93 -3.21 1.00 2.68
C ARG A 93 -3.75 1.72 3.92
N LEU A 94 -4.97 1.37 4.34
CA LEU A 94 -5.67 2.01 5.46
C LEU A 94 -5.24 1.56 6.87
N ALA A 95 -4.03 1.03 7.04
CA ALA A 95 -3.55 0.56 8.35
C ALA A 95 -3.52 1.66 9.43
N TRP A 96 -3.39 2.93 9.02
CA TRP A 96 -3.45 4.08 9.91
C TRP A 96 -4.78 4.20 10.67
N LEU A 97 -5.90 3.70 10.12
CA LEU A 97 -7.20 3.73 10.81
C LEU A 97 -7.21 2.85 12.06
N VAL A 98 -6.58 1.68 12.01
CA VAL A 98 -6.50 0.77 13.16
C VAL A 98 -5.68 1.41 14.29
N ILE A 99 -4.60 2.10 13.93
CA ILE A 99 -3.75 2.83 14.89
C ILE A 99 -4.50 4.03 15.46
N ALA A 100 -5.23 4.78 14.62
CA ALA A 100 -6.06 5.90 15.08
C ALA A 100 -7.15 5.43 16.05
N LEU A 101 -7.78 4.28 15.82
CA LEU A 101 -8.81 3.73 16.70
C LEU A 101 -8.28 3.44 18.11
N VAL A 102 -7.02 2.98 18.25
CA VAL A 102 -6.40 2.80 19.57
C VAL A 102 -6.26 4.11 20.33
N VAL A 103 -5.94 5.21 19.66
CA VAL A 103 -5.81 6.52 20.31
C VAL A 103 -7.15 6.98 20.91
N PHE A 104 -8.27 6.62 20.29
CA PHE A 104 -9.61 7.01 20.76
C PHE A 104 -10.28 5.98 21.68
N GLN A 105 -9.85 4.72 21.67
CA GLN A 105 -10.46 3.61 22.44
C GLN A 105 -9.41 2.75 23.15
N SER A 106 -8.38 3.39 23.70
CA SER A 106 -7.20 2.73 24.32
C SER A 106 -7.52 1.81 25.49
N ASP A 107 -8.65 2.05 26.17
CA ASP A 107 -9.02 1.33 27.40
C ASP A 107 -9.42 -0.12 27.14
N GLU A 108 -9.75 -0.45 25.90
CA GLU A 108 -10.07 -1.81 25.48
C GLU A 108 -8.80 -2.52 24.98
N ALA A 109 -8.29 -3.47 25.78
CA ALA A 109 -7.10 -4.27 25.46
C ALA A 109 -7.14 -4.92 24.06
N MET A 110 -8.34 -5.10 23.52
CA MET A 110 -8.59 -5.60 22.16
C MET A 110 -7.95 -4.73 21.08
N TYR A 111 -8.08 -3.40 21.16
CA TYR A 111 -7.54 -2.52 20.12
C TYR A 111 -6.02 -2.45 20.18
N LEU A 112 -5.41 -2.59 21.36
CA LEU A 112 -3.97 -2.56 21.53
C LEU A 112 -3.27 -3.69 20.77
N SER A 113 -3.78 -4.93 20.87
CA SER A 113 -3.22 -6.08 20.15
C SER A 113 -3.42 -5.97 18.63
N CYS A 114 -4.59 -5.48 18.20
CA CYS A 114 -4.89 -5.24 16.80
C CYS A 114 -3.99 -4.17 16.17
N ALA A 115 -3.75 -3.06 16.88
CA ALA A 115 -2.82 -2.04 16.43
C ALA A 115 -1.38 -2.53 16.44
N ALA A 116 -0.95 -3.30 17.45
CA ALA A 116 0.41 -3.85 17.50
C ALA A 116 0.69 -4.78 16.31
N THR A 117 -0.26 -5.66 15.97
CA THR A 117 -0.12 -6.58 14.82
C THR A 117 -0.15 -5.85 13.49
N THR A 118 -1.05 -4.87 13.35
CA THR A 118 -1.15 -4.03 12.16
C THR A 118 0.13 -3.20 11.97
N LEU A 119 0.64 -2.61 13.04
CA LEU A 119 1.88 -1.83 13.03
C LEU A 119 3.08 -2.71 12.68
N ALA A 120 3.18 -3.92 13.25
CA ALA A 120 4.24 -4.87 12.92
C ALA A 120 4.23 -5.28 11.44
N ALA A 121 3.05 -5.58 10.88
CA ALA A 121 2.90 -5.88 9.46
C ALA A 121 3.29 -4.67 8.59
N GLU A 122 2.86 -3.47 8.98
CA GLU A 122 3.20 -2.24 8.27
C GLU A 122 4.70 -1.94 8.29
N ILE A 123 5.39 -2.11 9.41
CA ILE A 123 6.86 -1.91 9.47
C ILE A 123 7.55 -2.76 8.41
N LEU A 124 7.20 -4.05 8.30
CA LEU A 124 7.77 -4.95 7.29
C LEU A 124 7.49 -4.47 5.86
N LEU A 125 6.25 -4.07 5.58
CA LEU A 125 5.82 -3.63 4.26
C LEU A 125 6.35 -2.23 3.89
N GLN A 126 6.57 -1.36 4.88
CA GLN A 126 7.15 -0.02 4.72
C GLN A 126 8.67 -0.10 4.45
N LEU A 127 9.38 -1.07 5.02
CA LEU A 127 10.79 -1.33 4.68
C LEU A 127 10.94 -1.70 3.20
N LEU A 128 10.06 -2.58 2.70
CA LEU A 128 10.02 -2.93 1.27
C LEU A 128 9.63 -1.72 0.41
N THR A 129 8.69 -0.91 0.88
CA THR A 129 8.28 0.34 0.21
C THR A 129 9.45 1.31 0.07
N ALA A 130 10.28 1.46 1.11
CA ALA A 130 11.44 2.34 1.14
C ALA A 130 12.41 2.05 -0.02
N TYR A 131 12.78 0.77 -0.17
CA TYR A 131 13.68 0.31 -1.21
C TYR A 131 13.13 0.64 -2.61
N VAL A 132 11.84 0.38 -2.81
CA VAL A 132 11.20 0.52 -4.13
C VAL A 132 10.99 1.98 -4.50
N MET A 133 10.42 2.80 -3.61
CA MET A 133 10.25 4.23 -3.86
C MET A 133 11.59 4.90 -4.13
N GLY A 134 12.63 4.56 -3.37
CA GLY A 134 14.00 5.06 -3.59
C GLY A 134 14.57 4.62 -4.94
N SER A 135 14.39 3.35 -5.32
CA SER A 135 14.86 2.82 -6.60
C SER A 135 14.15 3.49 -7.78
N VAL A 136 12.82 3.62 -7.73
CA VAL A 136 12.02 4.29 -8.77
C VAL A 136 12.40 5.77 -8.88
N ALA A 137 12.53 6.48 -7.75
CA ALA A 137 12.94 7.89 -7.75
C ALA A 137 14.36 8.08 -8.32
N ASN A 138 15.32 7.22 -7.96
CA ASN A 138 16.67 7.28 -8.51
C ASN A 138 16.73 6.89 -9.99
N HIS A 139 15.92 5.92 -10.42
CA HIS A 139 15.79 5.58 -11.84
C HIS A 139 15.25 6.76 -12.63
N ALA A 140 14.12 7.34 -12.21
CA ALA A 140 13.54 8.53 -12.82
C ALA A 140 14.53 9.71 -12.85
N ARG A 141 15.37 9.84 -11.82
CA ARG A 141 16.40 10.90 -11.75
C ARG A 141 17.47 10.69 -12.81
N ARG A 142 17.94 9.45 -13.00
CA ARG A 142 18.90 9.09 -14.05
C ARG A 142 18.33 9.30 -15.45
N GLN A 143 17.02 9.14 -15.62
CA GLN A 143 16.30 9.44 -16.85
C GLN A 143 15.97 10.94 -17.03
N ASN A 144 16.46 11.81 -16.12
CA ASN A 144 16.27 13.25 -16.18
C ASN A 144 14.80 13.73 -16.17
N PHE A 145 13.88 12.95 -15.61
CA PHE A 145 12.45 13.31 -15.53
C PHE A 145 12.17 14.62 -14.76
N TYR A 146 13.13 15.11 -13.97
CA TYR A 146 13.04 16.34 -13.18
C TYR A 146 14.10 17.40 -13.54
N SER A 147 14.86 17.23 -14.63
CA SER A 147 15.98 18.13 -14.94
C SER A 147 15.49 19.53 -15.30
N LEU A 148 15.85 20.54 -14.48
CA LEU A 148 15.46 21.94 -14.62
C LEU A 148 16.14 22.67 -15.79
N SER A 149 17.18 22.07 -16.39
CA SER A 149 18.14 22.78 -17.24
C SER A 149 17.98 22.58 -18.75
N HIS A 150 17.20 21.60 -19.23
CA HIS A 150 16.98 21.42 -20.67
C HIS A 150 15.50 21.59 -20.99
N GLY A 151 15.19 22.75 -21.60
CA GLY A 151 13.85 23.12 -22.02
C GLY A 151 13.25 22.13 -23.01
N ARG A 152 11.93 21.97 -22.94
CA ARG A 152 11.00 21.35 -23.92
C ARG A 152 11.28 19.92 -24.41
N ASP A 153 12.50 19.55 -24.77
CA ASP A 153 12.77 18.39 -25.63
C ASP A 153 12.79 17.04 -24.89
N VAL A 154 13.12 17.00 -23.59
CA VAL A 154 13.06 15.75 -22.78
C VAL A 154 11.63 15.49 -22.27
N LEU A 155 10.83 16.54 -22.12
CA LEU A 155 9.40 16.43 -21.78
C LEU A 155 8.56 15.99 -22.99
N GLU A 156 9.06 16.19 -24.21
CA GLU A 156 8.49 15.62 -25.44
C GLU A 156 8.74 14.10 -25.56
N ALA A 157 9.76 13.56 -24.89
CA ALA A 157 10.02 12.12 -24.82
C ALA A 157 9.12 11.38 -23.81
N VAL A 158 8.38 12.10 -22.95
CA VAL A 158 7.28 11.52 -22.16
C VAL A 158 6.03 11.56 -23.05
N PRO A 159 5.41 10.42 -23.42
CA PRO A 159 4.32 10.33 -24.41
C PRO A 159 3.04 11.13 -24.12
N ARG A 160 2.97 11.89 -23.02
CA ARG A 160 1.98 12.92 -22.73
C ARG A 160 2.69 14.26 -22.47
N GLY A 161 3.34 14.74 -23.52
CA GLY A 161 4.30 15.86 -23.50
C GLY A 161 3.68 17.21 -23.15
N GLY A 162 4.35 17.92 -22.23
CA GLY A 162 4.02 19.29 -21.83
C GLY A 162 4.17 19.55 -20.33
N ALA A 163 3.64 20.70 -19.88
CA ALA A 163 3.65 21.14 -18.47
C ALA A 163 3.04 20.12 -17.49
N THR A 164 2.17 19.23 -17.97
CA THR A 164 1.53 18.14 -17.24
C THR A 164 2.50 17.03 -16.81
N GLY A 165 3.43 16.61 -17.69
CA GLY A 165 4.41 15.56 -17.35
C GLY A 165 5.38 15.99 -16.24
N ARG A 166 5.72 17.29 -16.18
CA ARG A 166 6.49 17.88 -15.07
C ARG A 166 5.71 17.81 -13.75
N GLY A 167 4.41 18.07 -13.79
CA GLY A 167 3.54 17.97 -12.62
C GLY A 167 3.44 16.53 -12.08
N ASP A 168 3.34 15.56 -12.99
CA ASP A 168 3.27 14.13 -12.63
C ASP A 168 4.61 13.63 -12.06
N ALA A 169 5.74 14.02 -12.65
CA ALA A 169 7.06 13.75 -12.09
C ALA A 169 7.22 14.39 -10.70
N LEU A 170 6.82 15.66 -10.55
CA LEU A 170 6.86 16.36 -9.26
C LEU A 170 6.02 15.64 -8.21
N ALA A 171 4.80 15.20 -8.54
CA ALA A 171 3.94 14.45 -7.63
C ALA A 171 4.60 13.15 -7.17
N MET A 172 5.23 12.42 -8.09
CA MET A 172 5.95 11.18 -7.76
C MET A 172 7.13 11.44 -6.79
N TYR A 173 7.97 12.43 -7.09
CA TYR A 173 9.09 12.81 -6.23
C TYR A 173 8.64 13.37 -4.88
N ALA A 174 7.61 14.22 -4.88
CA ALA A 174 7.04 14.81 -3.67
C ALA A 174 6.47 13.70 -2.76
N GLY A 175 5.78 12.71 -3.34
CA GLY A 175 5.31 11.54 -2.58
C GLY A 175 6.47 10.76 -1.97
N ALA A 176 7.50 10.42 -2.74
CA ALA A 176 8.66 9.68 -2.22
C ALA A 176 9.43 10.47 -1.13
N LEU A 177 9.61 11.79 -1.32
CA LEU A 177 10.29 12.65 -0.37
C LEU A 177 9.47 12.86 0.90
N LEU A 178 8.17 13.11 0.77
CA LEU A 178 7.26 13.25 1.92
C LEU A 178 7.27 11.96 2.75
N TRP A 179 7.18 10.80 2.09
CA TRP A 179 7.26 9.50 2.76
C TRP A 179 8.56 9.37 3.56
N LEU A 180 9.70 9.71 2.95
CA LEU A 180 11.01 9.64 3.62
C LEU A 180 11.08 10.58 4.82
N VAL A 181 10.63 11.83 4.68
CA VAL A 181 10.60 12.82 5.76
C VAL A 181 9.76 12.31 6.91
N VAL A 182 8.56 11.80 6.63
CA VAL A 182 7.66 11.26 7.67
C VAL A 182 8.32 10.10 8.41
N VAL A 183 8.90 9.12 7.70
CA VAL A 183 9.58 7.98 8.34
C VAL A 183 10.76 8.41 9.20
N VAL A 184 11.55 9.39 8.75
CA VAL A 184 12.68 9.93 9.52
C VAL A 184 12.18 10.68 10.76
N VAL A 185 11.16 11.53 10.63
CA VAL A 185 10.58 12.26 11.76
C VAL A 185 9.98 11.30 12.79
N MET A 186 9.27 10.27 12.33
CA MET A 186 8.66 9.24 13.19
C MET A 186 9.70 8.45 14.00
N ARG A 187 10.96 8.37 13.56
CA ARG A 187 12.04 7.76 14.35
C ARG A 187 12.35 8.51 15.65
N TYR A 188 12.09 9.82 15.67
CA TYR A 188 12.35 10.69 16.81
C TYR A 188 11.11 10.96 17.66
N ALA A 189 9.94 10.45 17.25
CA ALA A 189 8.73 10.54 18.05
C ALA A 189 8.85 9.64 19.30
N PRO A 190 8.45 10.12 20.49
CA PRO A 190 8.44 9.29 21.69
C PRO A 190 7.51 8.09 21.48
N ALA A 191 7.94 6.90 21.92
CA ALA A 191 7.27 5.61 21.67
C ALA A 191 5.91 5.43 22.38
N GLU A 192 5.36 6.48 22.98
CA GLU A 192 4.04 6.46 23.58
C GLU A 192 2.99 6.36 22.46
N CYS A 193 1.85 5.71 22.74
CA CYS A 193 0.69 5.64 21.83
C CYS A 193 0.00 7.00 21.70
N ASP A 194 0.78 8.03 21.35
CA ASP A 194 0.36 9.40 21.11
C ASP A 194 -0.28 9.49 19.69
N PRO A 195 -1.34 10.30 19.50
CA PRO A 195 -1.87 10.68 18.18
C PRO A 195 -0.81 10.96 17.10
N GLN A 196 0.41 11.36 17.47
CA GLN A 196 1.55 11.48 16.55
C GLN A 196 1.77 10.26 15.63
N HIS A 197 1.65 9.03 16.14
CA HIS A 197 1.84 7.82 15.34
C HIS A 197 0.75 7.62 14.30
N ALA A 198 -0.51 7.93 14.65
CA ALA A 198 -1.62 7.89 13.71
C ALA A 198 -1.45 8.96 12.61
N ILE A 199 -1.01 10.18 12.99
CA ILE A 199 -0.73 11.27 12.06
C ILE A 199 0.40 10.90 11.10
N GLY A 200 1.50 10.33 11.60
CA GLY A 200 2.61 9.88 10.77
C GLY A 200 2.18 8.80 9.77
N MET A 201 1.44 7.79 10.23
CA MET A 201 0.93 6.73 9.35
C MET A 201 -0.06 7.27 8.31
N PHE A 202 -0.91 8.23 8.67
CA PHE A 202 -1.77 8.93 7.72
C PHE A 202 -0.96 9.74 6.69
N ALA A 203 0.09 10.45 7.12
CA ALA A 203 0.97 11.19 6.23
C ALA A 203 1.71 10.26 5.26
N CYS A 204 2.18 9.09 5.72
CA CYS A 204 2.72 8.03 4.85
C CYS A 204 1.71 7.54 3.82
N TRP A 205 0.43 7.39 4.20
CA TRP A 205 -0.64 7.01 3.28
C TRP A 205 -0.87 8.08 2.20
N VAL A 206 -0.90 9.37 2.57
CA VAL A 206 -0.99 10.49 1.62
C VAL A 206 0.22 10.50 0.68
N ALA A 207 1.42 10.28 1.22
CA ALA A 207 2.66 10.23 0.45
C ALA A 207 2.64 9.09 -0.59
N GLN A 208 2.13 7.92 -0.22
CA GLN A 208 1.94 6.78 -1.13
C GLN A 208 0.94 7.11 -2.25
N TRP A 209 -0.14 7.84 -1.96
CA TRP A 209 -1.07 8.31 -2.99
C TRP A 209 -0.41 9.29 -3.96
N LEU A 210 0.30 10.29 -3.46
CA LEU A 210 1.03 11.26 -4.30
C LEU A 210 2.03 10.56 -5.20
N PHE A 211 2.80 9.61 -4.63
CA PHE A 211 3.74 8.79 -5.37
C PHE A 211 3.04 8.04 -6.51
N TRP A 212 1.93 7.35 -6.22
CA TRP A 212 1.20 6.56 -7.22
C TRP A 212 0.52 7.42 -8.28
N VAL A 213 -0.06 8.56 -7.92
CA VAL A 213 -0.67 9.52 -8.87
C VAL A 213 0.37 9.98 -9.88
N GLY A 214 1.56 10.38 -9.40
CA GLY A 214 2.66 10.74 -10.29
C GLY A 214 3.15 9.56 -11.12
N PHE A 215 3.36 8.41 -10.48
CA PHE A 215 3.87 7.20 -11.15
C PHE A 215 2.98 6.74 -12.31
N VAL A 216 1.66 6.55 -12.11
CA VAL A 216 0.80 6.02 -13.17
C VAL A 216 0.54 6.99 -14.32
N LYS A 217 0.73 8.29 -14.09
CA LYS A 217 0.57 9.32 -15.12
C LYS A 217 1.87 9.55 -15.89
N LEU A 218 3.01 9.44 -15.19
CA LEU A 218 4.34 9.62 -15.74
C LEU A 218 4.79 8.44 -16.60
N TYR A 219 4.53 7.21 -16.15
CA TYR A 219 4.96 6.02 -16.87
C TYR A 219 4.02 5.69 -18.04
N THR A 220 4.63 5.28 -19.14
CA THR A 220 3.93 4.97 -20.40
C THR A 220 3.09 3.70 -20.27
N PRO A 221 2.05 3.54 -21.11
CA PRO A 221 1.32 2.27 -21.20
C PRO A 221 2.23 1.07 -21.48
N ASP A 222 3.36 1.26 -22.15
CA ASP A 222 4.32 0.19 -22.44
C ASP A 222 5.16 -0.20 -21.20
N ALA A 223 5.32 0.71 -20.24
CA ALA A 223 6.08 0.48 -19.01
C ALA A 223 5.20 -0.02 -17.85
N TYR A 224 3.96 0.45 -17.75
CA TYR A 224 3.01 0.02 -16.73
C TYR A 224 1.58 -0.07 -17.28
N CYS A 225 1.13 -1.29 -17.54
CA CYS A 225 -0.21 -1.56 -18.04
C CYS A 225 -0.74 -2.86 -17.43
N PRO A 226 -1.28 -2.82 -16.19
CA PRO A 226 -1.82 -4.01 -15.56
C PRO A 226 -3.11 -4.46 -16.28
N PRO A 227 -3.18 -5.67 -16.85
CA PRO A 227 -4.42 -6.22 -17.39
C PRO A 227 -5.39 -6.58 -16.27
N LYS A 228 -6.67 -6.75 -16.62
CA LYS A 228 -7.67 -7.41 -15.75
C LYS A 228 -7.80 -6.77 -14.36
N LEU A 229 -7.83 -5.44 -14.31
CA LEU A 229 -7.88 -4.62 -13.09
C LEU A 229 -8.84 -5.12 -12.00
N ILE A 230 -10.05 -5.55 -12.37
CA ILE A 230 -11.04 -6.06 -11.42
C ILE A 230 -10.57 -7.31 -10.68
N TYR A 231 -9.88 -8.23 -11.37
CA TYR A 231 -9.35 -9.45 -10.74
C TYR A 231 -8.23 -9.11 -9.75
N LEU A 232 -7.40 -8.12 -10.09
CA LEU A 232 -6.36 -7.64 -9.18
C LEU A 232 -6.96 -7.05 -7.90
N ALA A 233 -8.03 -6.25 -8.06
CA ALA A 233 -8.80 -5.69 -6.96
C ALA A 233 -9.38 -6.77 -6.06
N LEU A 234 -10.03 -7.78 -6.65
CA LEU A 234 -10.64 -8.89 -5.93
C LEU A 234 -9.61 -9.71 -5.14
N THR A 235 -8.44 -10.01 -5.72
CA THR A 235 -7.36 -10.69 -5.01
C THR A 235 -6.91 -9.88 -3.80
N TRP A 236 -6.73 -8.56 -3.95
CA TRP A 236 -6.31 -7.72 -2.83
C TRP A 236 -7.37 -7.64 -1.75
N ILE A 237 -8.65 -7.46 -2.10
CA ILE A 237 -9.76 -7.43 -1.14
C ILE A 237 -9.82 -8.78 -0.41
N PHE A 238 -9.85 -9.89 -1.15
CA PHE A 238 -9.93 -11.23 -0.60
C PHE A 238 -8.78 -11.49 0.39
N MET A 239 -7.53 -11.34 -0.04
CA MET A 239 -6.37 -11.64 0.81
C MET A 239 -6.28 -10.70 2.02
N SER A 240 -6.67 -9.43 1.88
CA SER A 240 -6.72 -8.51 3.01
C SER A 240 -7.85 -8.84 3.99
N VAL A 241 -9.00 -9.29 3.48
CA VAL A 241 -10.13 -9.76 4.28
C VAL A 241 -9.81 -11.05 5.04
N PHE A 242 -8.98 -11.95 4.52
CA PHE A 242 -8.55 -13.13 5.27
C PHE A 242 -7.33 -12.87 6.16
N GLY A 243 -6.51 -11.88 5.83
CA GLY A 243 -5.33 -11.48 6.60
C GLY A 243 -5.62 -10.55 7.78
N ALA A 244 -6.63 -9.69 7.70
CA ALA A 244 -6.96 -8.70 8.74
C ALA A 244 -7.68 -9.26 9.99
N PRO A 245 -8.67 -10.17 9.88
CA PRO A 245 -9.48 -10.61 11.02
C PRO A 245 -8.70 -11.36 12.11
N PRO A 246 -7.69 -12.20 11.81
CA PRO A 246 -6.95 -12.89 12.86
C PRO A 246 -6.23 -11.95 13.83
N GLY A 247 -5.78 -10.77 13.37
CA GLY A 247 -5.13 -9.76 14.23
C GLY A 247 -6.10 -8.94 15.08
N ALA A 248 -7.37 -8.83 14.67
CA ALA A 248 -8.45 -8.15 15.41
C ALA A 248 -9.18 -9.07 16.42
N SER A 249 -8.73 -10.31 16.54
CA SER A 249 -9.47 -11.39 17.20
C SER A 249 -9.04 -11.66 18.64
N TYR A 250 -8.76 -10.66 19.48
CA TYR A 250 -8.44 -10.94 20.89
C TYR A 250 -8.98 -9.88 21.83
#